data_AF-A0A8H8STG5-F1
#
_entry.id   AF-A0A8H8STG5-F1
#
_cell.length_a   1.000
_cell.length_b   1.000
_cell.length_c   1.000
_cell.angle_alpha   90.00
_cell.angle_beta   90.00
_cell.angle_gamma   90.00
#
_symmetry.space_group_name_H-M   'P 1'
#
loop_
_entity.id
_entity.type
_entity.pdbx_description
1 polymer ?
#
loop_
_entity_poly.entity_id
_entity_poly.type
_entity_poly.pdbx_seq_one_letter_code
_entity_poly.pdbx_strand_id
1 'polypeptide(L)'
;MAILPYSLHLDRIVAHIHVHPALSDASRIAVLFILHGHPASAHHMKPIVGGTFDLAKNKAALLEAKRNLVIVTFDLEDDSDFSNAVGELEYESTQLYNKQERIASAVSELIDTLPAVLCPNNDRFIDTWMVAGLSLGAHAAWLSMDRDPRLSVCIPIIGSPDFLEIATARNNLTGLPLVSSYMTSVTRNIFLKTIQFRVAVTLYGQIRL
;
A
#
# COMPACT_ATOMS: atom_id res chain seq x y z
N MET A 1 -20.71 9.44 12.15
CA MET A 1 -20.76 10.19 10.88
C MET A 1 -19.93 9.40 9.87
N ALA A 2 -20.48 9.06 8.70
CA ALA A 2 -19.90 8.04 7.81
C ALA A 2 -18.71 8.58 6.99
N ILE A 3 -17.67 7.76 6.85
CA ILE A 3 -16.66 7.92 5.81
C ILE A 3 -17.38 7.61 4.49
N LEU A 4 -17.53 8.60 3.62
CA LEU A 4 -18.16 8.41 2.31
C LEU A 4 -17.04 8.23 1.26
N PRO A 5 -16.78 7.01 0.79
CA PRO A 5 -15.90 6.83 -0.34
C PRO A 5 -16.60 7.27 -1.62
N TYR A 6 -15.91 8.03 -2.46
CA TYR A 6 -16.26 8.12 -3.88
C TYR A 6 -15.21 7.38 -4.71
N SER A 7 -15.67 6.76 -5.79
CA SER A 7 -14.83 5.95 -6.67
C SER A 7 -14.29 6.79 -7.83
N LEU A 8 -13.01 6.60 -8.12
CA LEU A 8 -12.31 7.13 -9.28
C LEU A 8 -11.89 5.93 -10.14
N HIS A 9 -12.30 5.93 -11.40
CA HIS A 9 -11.92 4.89 -12.37
C HIS A 9 -10.86 5.47 -13.31
N LEU A 10 -9.67 4.88 -13.32
CA LEU A 10 -8.55 5.27 -14.17
C LEU A 10 -8.03 4.03 -14.89
N ASP A 11 -8.30 3.95 -16.19
CA ASP A 11 -7.95 2.78 -17.02
C ASP A 11 -8.34 1.47 -16.31
N ARG A 12 -7.36 0.73 -15.76
CA ARG A 12 -7.53 -0.55 -15.05
C ARG A 12 -7.50 -0.45 -13.52
N ILE A 13 -7.68 0.75 -12.96
CA ILE A 13 -7.63 1.02 -11.51
C ILE A 13 -8.99 1.52 -11.05
N VAL A 14 -9.57 0.82 -10.07
CA VAL A 14 -10.76 1.28 -9.35
C VAL A 14 -10.32 1.78 -7.97
N ALA A 15 -10.13 3.08 -7.84
CA ALA A 15 -9.69 3.72 -6.61
C ALA A 15 -10.88 4.24 -5.79
N HIS A 16 -10.88 3.92 -4.50
CA HIS A 16 -11.82 4.43 -3.52
C HIS A 16 -11.13 5.46 -2.64
N ILE A 17 -11.63 6.69 -2.69
CA ILE A 17 -11.07 7.83 -1.96
C ILE A 17 -11.90 8.03 -0.69
N HIS A 18 -11.27 7.81 0.46
CA HIS A 18 -11.89 7.93 1.77
C HIS A 18 -11.45 9.24 2.43
N VAL A 19 -12.44 9.99 2.93
CA VAL A 19 -12.22 11.24 3.66
C VAL A 19 -13.03 11.25 4.94
N HIS A 20 -12.53 11.94 5.96
CA HIS A 20 -13.25 12.12 7.20
C HIS A 20 -13.67 13.60 7.37
N PRO A 21 -14.96 13.91 7.62
CA PRO A 21 -15.44 15.29 7.72
C PRO A 21 -14.73 16.14 8.79
N ALA A 22 -14.38 15.55 9.94
CA ALA A 22 -13.64 16.28 10.97
C ALA A 22 -12.19 16.66 10.56
N LEU A 23 -11.72 16.15 9.43
CA LEU A 23 -10.37 16.38 8.88
C LEU A 23 -10.47 16.89 7.44
N SER A 24 -11.56 17.58 7.04
CA SER A 24 -11.78 18.02 5.64
C SER A 24 -11.51 19.49 5.37
N ASP A 25 -11.29 20.32 6.39
CA ASP A 25 -11.32 21.78 6.22
C ASP A 25 -9.93 22.41 6.01
N ALA A 26 -8.84 21.64 6.10
CA ALA A 26 -7.50 22.18 5.86
C ALA A 26 -7.06 22.18 4.39
N SER A 27 -6.21 23.15 4.06
CA SER A 27 -5.60 23.30 2.73
C SER A 27 -4.48 22.29 2.46
N ARG A 28 -3.83 21.77 3.51
CA ARG A 28 -2.76 20.77 3.38
C ARG A 28 -3.33 19.37 3.42
N ILE A 29 -2.94 18.53 2.46
CA ILE A 29 -3.41 17.16 2.34
C ILE A 29 -2.23 16.18 2.48
N ALA A 30 -2.39 15.23 3.39
CA ALA A 30 -1.63 13.99 3.37
C ALA A 30 -2.47 12.88 2.73
N VAL A 31 -1.91 12.18 1.75
CA VAL A 31 -2.52 11.01 1.13
C VAL A 31 -1.83 9.75 1.63
N LEU A 32 -2.62 8.79 2.10
CA LEU A 32 -2.18 7.46 2.47
C LEU A 32 -2.83 6.42 1.54
N PHE A 33 -2.03 5.74 0.74
CA PHE A 33 -2.46 4.54 0.04
C PHE A 33 -2.50 3.36 1.02
N ILE A 34 -3.58 2.57 1.02
CA ILE A 34 -3.66 1.31 1.78
C ILE A 34 -3.89 0.17 0.79
N LEU A 35 -2.85 -0.64 0.61
CA LEU A 35 -2.78 -1.74 -0.36
C LEU A 35 -3.19 -3.06 0.30
N HIS A 36 -4.20 -3.73 -0.26
CA HIS A 36 -4.67 -5.01 0.27
C HIS A 36 -3.72 -6.17 -0.08
N GLY A 37 -3.82 -7.26 0.68
CA GLY A 37 -3.14 -8.52 0.35
C GLY A 37 -3.87 -9.31 -0.73
N HIS A 38 -3.28 -10.42 -1.16
CA HIS A 38 -3.96 -11.41 -2.01
C HIS A 38 -4.52 -12.55 -1.14
N PRO A 39 -5.74 -13.06 -1.44
CA PRO A 39 -6.66 -12.70 -2.53
C PRO A 39 -7.72 -11.65 -2.12
N ALA A 40 -7.38 -10.73 -1.21
CA ALA A 40 -8.32 -9.71 -0.73
C ALA A 40 -8.55 -8.61 -1.79
N SER A 41 -9.34 -7.60 -1.42
CA SER A 41 -9.68 -6.43 -2.23
C SER A 41 -9.73 -5.17 -1.38
N ALA A 42 -9.86 -3.99 -2.00
CA ALA A 42 -10.01 -2.70 -1.34
C ALA A 42 -11.16 -2.69 -0.32
N HIS A 43 -12.25 -3.43 -0.58
CA HIS A 43 -13.36 -3.61 0.36
C HIS A 43 -12.90 -4.13 1.73
N HIS A 44 -11.94 -5.06 1.74
CA HIS A 44 -11.43 -5.68 2.96
C HIS A 44 -10.59 -4.72 3.81
N MET A 45 -10.15 -3.58 3.26
CA MET A 45 -9.35 -2.59 3.97
C MET A 45 -10.19 -1.64 4.82
N LYS A 46 -11.53 -1.65 4.71
CA LYS A 46 -12.43 -0.78 5.47
C LYS A 46 -12.14 -0.72 6.99
N PRO A 47 -11.87 -1.84 7.69
CA PRO A 47 -11.54 -1.79 9.12
C PRO A 47 -10.23 -1.01 9.40
N ILE A 48 -9.21 -1.19 8.55
CA ILE A 48 -7.92 -0.48 8.67
C ILE A 48 -8.11 1.01 8.37
N VAL A 49 -8.89 1.34 7.33
CA VAL A 49 -9.26 2.73 6.99
C VAL A 49 -9.95 3.40 8.18
N GLY A 50 -10.99 2.77 8.75
CA GLY A 50 -11.75 3.28 9.88
C GLY A 50 -10.88 3.51 11.12
N GLY A 51 -10.11 2.49 11.52
CA GLY A 51 -9.20 2.59 12.67
C GLY A 51 -8.12 3.66 12.49
N THR A 52 -7.63 3.84 11.26
CA THR A 52 -6.66 4.91 10.94
C THR A 52 -7.27 6.29 11.13
N PHE A 53 -8.51 6.52 10.67
CA PHE A 53 -9.20 7.78 10.90
C PHE A 53 -9.49 8.03 12.37
N ASP A 54 -9.92 7.01 13.12
CA ASP A 54 -10.20 7.15 14.54
C ASP A 54 -8.94 7.49 15.34
N LEU A 55 -7.81 6.87 15.01
CA LEU A 55 -6.52 7.24 15.58
C LEU A 55 -6.12 8.67 15.20
N ALA A 56 -6.32 9.06 13.92
CA ALA A 56 -5.96 10.38 13.42
C ALA A 56 -6.75 11.51 14.13
N LYS A 57 -8.06 11.32 14.32
CA LYS A 57 -8.92 12.28 15.03
C LYS A 57 -8.52 12.49 16.49
N ASN A 58 -8.09 11.42 17.16
CA ASN A 58 -7.73 11.47 18.57
C ASN A 58 -6.31 12.01 18.81
N LYS A 59 -5.55 12.31 17.75
CA LYS A 59 -4.18 12.79 17.85
C LYS A 59 -4.15 14.31 17.71
N ALA A 60 -4.02 15.01 18.84
CA ALA A 60 -3.94 16.47 18.90
C ALA A 60 -2.94 17.05 17.88
N ALA A 61 -1.81 16.39 17.65
CA ALA A 61 -0.80 16.83 16.68
C ALA A 61 -1.32 16.96 15.23
N LEU A 62 -2.30 16.15 14.79
CA LEU A 62 -2.88 16.26 13.44
C LEU A 62 -3.87 17.42 13.34
N LEU A 63 -4.63 17.66 14.40
CA LEU A 63 -5.54 18.80 14.51
C LEU A 63 -4.75 20.12 14.56
N GLU A 64 -3.67 20.17 15.35
CA GLU A 64 -2.75 21.30 15.44
C GLU A 64 -1.99 21.54 14.13
N ALA A 65 -1.60 20.47 13.42
CA ALA A 65 -0.91 20.57 12.14
C ALA A 65 -1.80 21.07 10.99
N LYS A 66 -3.12 21.25 11.23
CA LYS A 66 -4.12 21.65 10.22
C LYS A 66 -3.89 20.90 8.92
N ARG A 67 -3.88 19.57 9.00
CA ARG A 67 -3.66 18.70 7.84
C ARG A 67 -4.80 17.71 7.70
N ASN A 68 -5.32 17.64 6.49
CA ASN A 68 -6.33 16.67 6.13
C ASN A 68 -5.68 15.34 5.77
N LEU A 69 -6.25 14.25 6.26
CA LEU A 69 -5.87 12.91 5.85
C LEU A 69 -6.87 12.39 4.82
N VAL A 70 -6.36 12.01 3.66
CA VAL A 70 -7.10 11.29 2.62
C VAL A 70 -6.52 9.89 2.56
N ILE A 71 -7.38 8.88 2.61
CA ILE A 71 -6.95 7.48 2.48
C ILE A 71 -7.46 6.96 1.14
N VAL A 72 -6.59 6.31 0.37
CA VAL A 72 -6.93 5.75 -0.93
C VAL A 72 -6.68 4.25 -0.89
N THR A 73 -7.70 3.47 -1.22
CA THR A 73 -7.62 2.01 -1.42
C THR A 73 -8.02 1.74 -2.86
N PHE A 74 -7.45 0.76 -3.55
CA PHE A 74 -7.85 0.47 -4.92
C PHE A 74 -7.78 -1.01 -5.23
N ASP A 75 -8.53 -1.42 -6.25
CA ASP A 75 -8.46 -2.72 -6.90
C ASP A 75 -7.94 -2.54 -8.34
N LEU A 76 -7.25 -3.54 -8.87
CA LEU A 76 -6.89 -3.60 -10.30
C LEU A 76 -7.95 -4.44 -11.04
N GLU A 77 -8.39 -4.01 -12.23
CA GLU A 77 -9.53 -4.63 -12.95
C GLU A 77 -9.33 -6.12 -13.32
N ASP A 78 -8.11 -6.66 -13.25
CA ASP A 78 -7.80 -8.07 -13.51
C ASP A 78 -7.62 -8.91 -12.23
N ASP A 79 -7.95 -8.39 -11.05
CA ASP A 79 -7.68 -9.08 -9.77
C ASP A 79 -8.52 -10.35 -9.55
N SER A 80 -9.58 -10.56 -10.34
CA SER A 80 -10.47 -11.72 -10.27
C SER A 80 -9.96 -12.96 -11.01
N ASP A 81 -8.93 -12.85 -11.87
CA ASP A 81 -8.54 -13.94 -12.78
C ASP A 81 -7.57 -14.96 -12.16
N PHE A 82 -7.08 -14.70 -10.94
CA PHE A 82 -6.14 -15.58 -10.23
C PHE A 82 -6.78 -16.88 -9.72
N SER A 83 -8.12 -17.03 -9.76
CA SER A 83 -8.80 -18.21 -9.21
C SER A 83 -8.81 -19.43 -10.14
N ASN A 84 -8.41 -19.29 -11.41
CA ASN A 84 -8.62 -20.33 -12.45
C ASN A 84 -7.34 -20.95 -13.04
N ALA A 85 -6.15 -20.57 -12.58
CA ALA A 85 -4.89 -21.14 -13.08
C ALA A 85 -4.45 -22.35 -12.26
N VAL A 86 -4.84 -23.54 -12.69
CA VAL A 86 -4.26 -24.82 -12.23
C VAL A 86 -2.94 -25.03 -12.97
N GLY A 87 -1.81 -24.96 -12.26
CA GLY A 87 -0.53 -25.51 -12.73
C GLY A 87 0.70 -24.64 -12.43
N GLU A 88 1.60 -25.20 -11.61
CA GLU A 88 2.99 -24.77 -11.32
C GLU A 88 3.20 -23.58 -10.35
N LEU A 89 3.83 -23.86 -9.20
CA LEU A 89 4.14 -22.87 -8.15
C LEU A 89 5.10 -21.75 -8.63
N GLU A 90 5.92 -22.00 -9.66
CA GLU A 90 6.77 -20.98 -10.28
C GLU A 90 5.95 -19.92 -11.01
N TYR A 91 4.89 -20.35 -11.70
CA TYR A 91 3.92 -19.49 -12.36
C TYR A 91 3.23 -18.59 -11.33
N GLU A 92 2.86 -19.15 -10.17
CA GLU A 92 2.25 -18.39 -9.07
C GLU A 92 3.19 -17.30 -8.52
N SER A 93 4.47 -17.60 -8.27
CA SER A 93 5.42 -16.61 -7.74
C SER A 93 5.68 -15.44 -8.70
N THR A 94 5.85 -15.73 -9.98
CA THR A 94 6.05 -14.73 -11.04
C THR A 94 4.82 -13.86 -11.20
N GLN A 95 3.63 -14.47 -11.17
CA GLN A 95 2.37 -13.75 -11.25
C GLN A 95 2.13 -12.83 -10.05
N LEU A 96 2.41 -13.29 -8.83
CA LEU A 96 2.33 -12.46 -7.62
C LEU A 96 3.33 -11.30 -7.66
N TYR A 97 4.54 -11.51 -8.18
CA TYR A 97 5.50 -10.42 -8.38
C TYR A 97 4.98 -9.41 -9.41
N ASN A 98 4.53 -9.86 -10.58
CA ASN A 98 3.92 -9.00 -11.60
C ASN A 98 2.73 -8.21 -11.05
N LYS A 99 1.94 -8.81 -10.15
CA LYS A 99 0.87 -8.09 -9.46
C LYS A 99 1.41 -6.98 -8.56
N GLN A 100 2.46 -7.23 -7.77
CA GLN A 100 3.08 -6.20 -6.94
C GLN A 100 3.62 -5.04 -7.79
N GLU A 101 4.23 -5.34 -8.94
CA GLU A 101 4.73 -4.37 -9.91
C GLU A 101 3.62 -3.48 -10.45
N ARG A 102 2.49 -4.08 -10.84
CA ARG A 102 1.31 -3.35 -11.31
C ARG A 102 0.71 -2.47 -10.23
N ILE A 103 0.64 -2.96 -8.99
CA ILE A 103 0.19 -2.17 -7.83
C ILE A 103 1.14 -0.98 -7.62
N ALA A 104 2.45 -1.18 -7.72
CA ALA A 104 3.43 -0.11 -7.56
C ALA A 104 3.29 0.97 -8.64
N SER A 105 3.12 0.58 -9.91
CA SER A 105 2.85 1.52 -11.01
C SER A 105 1.53 2.27 -10.82
N ALA A 106 0.48 1.59 -10.37
CA ALA A 106 -0.82 2.20 -10.08
C ALA A 106 -0.73 3.27 -8.98
N VAL A 107 0.12 3.07 -7.96
CA VAL A 107 0.39 4.11 -6.95
C VAL A 107 0.96 5.37 -7.60
N SER A 108 1.98 5.23 -8.47
CA SER A 108 2.55 6.38 -9.18
C SER A 108 1.53 7.10 -10.07
N GLU A 109 0.72 6.34 -10.80
CA GLU A 109 -0.35 6.89 -11.66
C GLU A 109 -1.41 7.65 -10.85
N LEU A 110 -1.79 7.12 -9.69
CA LEU A 110 -2.69 7.79 -8.77
C LEU A 110 -2.05 9.05 -8.16
N ILE A 111 -0.74 9.04 -7.87
CA ILE A 111 -0.02 10.25 -7.43
C ILE A 111 -0.09 11.35 -8.49
N ASP A 112 0.02 11.00 -9.77
CA ASP A 112 -0.08 11.97 -10.87
C ASP A 112 -1.51 12.48 -11.07
N THR A 113 -2.52 11.66 -10.77
CA THR A 113 -3.92 11.97 -11.07
C THR A 113 -4.68 12.64 -9.93
N LEU A 114 -4.41 12.23 -8.69
CA LEU A 114 -5.13 12.71 -7.50
C LEU A 114 -5.06 14.22 -7.25
N PRO A 115 -3.99 14.97 -7.59
CA PRO A 115 -3.99 16.42 -7.45
C PRO A 115 -5.14 17.09 -8.21
N ALA A 116 -5.43 16.67 -9.44
CA ALA A 116 -6.52 17.22 -10.24
C ALA A 116 -7.90 16.92 -9.63
N VAL A 117 -8.04 15.77 -8.96
CA VAL A 117 -9.30 15.34 -8.33
C VAL A 117 -9.51 16.01 -6.97
N LEU A 118 -8.46 16.11 -6.15
CA LEU A 118 -8.54 16.57 -4.76
C LEU A 118 -8.34 18.08 -4.59
N CYS A 119 -7.72 18.74 -5.57
CA CYS A 119 -7.34 20.15 -5.54
C CYS A 119 -7.76 20.91 -6.82
N PRO A 120 -9.00 20.77 -7.33
CA PRO A 120 -9.39 21.30 -8.64
C PRO A 120 -9.30 22.84 -8.75
N ASN A 121 -9.43 23.54 -7.62
CA ASN A 121 -9.38 25.00 -7.57
C ASN A 121 -8.02 25.56 -7.11
N ASN A 122 -7.01 24.71 -6.89
CA ASN A 122 -5.69 25.08 -6.34
C ASN A 122 -5.72 25.79 -4.97
N ASP A 123 -6.82 25.70 -4.23
CA ASP A 123 -7.00 26.17 -2.86
C ASP A 123 -6.44 25.21 -1.81
N ARG A 124 -6.16 23.97 -2.24
CA ARG A 124 -5.61 22.87 -1.46
C ARG A 124 -4.40 22.28 -2.18
N PHE A 125 -3.51 21.64 -1.45
CA PHE A 125 -2.36 20.95 -2.04
C PHE A 125 -1.97 19.71 -1.25
N ILE A 126 -1.48 18.71 -1.98
CA ILE A 126 -0.95 17.47 -1.41
C ILE A 126 0.54 17.68 -1.14
N ASP A 127 0.93 17.56 0.12
CA ASP A 127 2.31 17.81 0.57
C ASP A 127 3.00 16.57 1.12
N THR A 128 2.29 15.45 1.22
CA THR A 128 2.79 14.22 1.79
C THR A 128 2.08 13.03 1.19
N TRP A 129 2.88 12.15 0.61
CA TRP A 129 2.46 10.87 0.07
C TRP A 129 3.00 9.76 0.96
N MET A 130 2.13 8.81 1.28
CA MET A 130 2.43 7.68 2.12
C MET A 130 1.82 6.42 1.52
N VAL A 131 2.44 5.28 1.77
CA VAL A 131 1.92 3.97 1.37
C VAL A 131 1.96 3.02 2.55
N ALA A 132 0.87 2.30 2.76
CA ALA A 132 0.77 1.18 3.67
C ALA A 132 0.28 -0.03 2.89
N GLY A 133 0.68 -1.22 3.32
CA GLY A 133 0.21 -2.44 2.67
C GLY A 133 0.19 -3.63 3.59
N LEU A 134 -0.68 -4.59 3.30
CA LEU A 134 -0.82 -5.85 4.05
C LEU A 134 -0.45 -7.04 3.16
N SER A 135 0.39 -7.97 3.65
CA SER A 135 0.75 -9.20 2.91
C SER A 135 1.33 -8.88 1.51
N LEU A 136 0.74 -9.37 0.41
CA LEU A 136 1.15 -8.98 -0.95
C LEU A 136 1.21 -7.46 -1.13
N GLY A 137 0.23 -6.73 -0.56
CA GLY A 137 0.22 -5.27 -0.57
C GLY A 137 1.38 -4.65 0.20
N ALA A 138 1.92 -5.31 1.23
CA ALA A 138 3.09 -4.85 1.96
C ALA A 138 4.37 -4.96 1.11
N HIS A 139 4.49 -6.01 0.30
CA HIS A 139 5.58 -6.12 -0.68
C HIS A 139 5.44 -5.06 -1.78
N ALA A 140 4.22 -4.86 -2.27
CA ALA A 140 3.94 -3.79 -3.25
C ALA A 140 4.23 -2.39 -2.67
N ALA A 141 3.94 -2.14 -1.38
CA ALA A 141 4.27 -0.88 -0.71
C ALA A 141 5.78 -0.60 -0.71
N TRP A 142 6.61 -1.63 -0.50
CA TRP A 142 8.06 -1.50 -0.65
C TRP A 142 8.48 -1.14 -2.06
N LEU A 143 7.92 -1.84 -3.06
CA LEU A 143 8.19 -1.55 -4.48
C LEU A 143 7.72 -0.13 -4.86
N SER A 144 6.54 0.31 -4.42
CA SER A 144 6.08 1.68 -4.62
C SER A 144 7.09 2.69 -4.07
N MET A 145 7.58 2.48 -2.84
CA MET A 145 8.55 3.38 -2.21
C MET A 145 9.91 3.41 -2.93
N ASP A 146 10.36 2.28 -3.49
CA ASP A 146 11.59 2.21 -4.32
C ASP A 146 11.42 2.96 -5.64
N ARG A 147 10.24 2.86 -6.26
CA ARG A 147 9.98 3.41 -7.61
C ARG A 147 9.54 4.85 -7.65
N ASP A 148 8.86 5.33 -6.61
CA ASP A 148 8.32 6.67 -6.58
C ASP A 148 8.92 7.48 -5.43
N PRO A 149 9.92 8.35 -5.71
CA PRO A 149 10.61 9.13 -4.68
C PRO A 149 9.71 10.19 -4.02
N ARG A 150 8.47 10.41 -4.51
CA ARG A 150 7.50 11.32 -3.89
C ARG A 150 6.88 10.71 -2.64
N LEU A 151 6.91 9.38 -2.50
CA LEU A 151 6.52 8.69 -1.28
C LEU A 151 7.53 8.97 -0.17
N SER A 152 7.03 9.38 0.98
CA SER A 152 7.85 9.79 2.13
C SER A 152 7.76 8.85 3.32
N VAL A 153 6.72 7.99 3.35
CA VAL A 153 6.46 7.03 4.42
C VAL A 153 5.97 5.72 3.82
N CYS A 154 6.57 4.61 4.24
CA CYS A 154 6.14 3.25 3.92
C CYS A 154 5.79 2.50 5.22
N ILE A 155 4.62 1.85 5.25
CA ILE A 155 4.10 1.09 6.39
C ILE A 155 3.75 -0.34 5.93
N PRO A 156 4.74 -1.24 5.84
CA PRO A 156 4.51 -2.64 5.50
C PRO A 156 3.94 -3.40 6.72
N ILE A 157 2.81 -4.08 6.53
CA ILE A 157 2.15 -4.90 7.54
C ILE A 157 2.26 -6.35 7.09
N ILE A 158 3.08 -7.15 7.79
CA ILE A 158 3.33 -8.56 7.46
C ILE A 158 3.80 -8.70 6.00
N GLY A 159 4.95 -8.08 5.69
CA GLY A 159 5.62 -8.19 4.39
C GLY A 159 7.11 -7.88 4.49
N SER A 160 7.83 -8.11 3.41
CA SER A 160 9.30 -7.97 3.36
C SER A 160 9.75 -7.15 2.15
N PRO A 161 10.79 -6.32 2.27
CA PRO A 161 11.41 -5.69 1.11
C PRO A 161 12.10 -6.71 0.20
N ASP A 162 12.50 -7.86 0.74
CA ASP A 162 13.09 -8.96 -0.03
C ASP A 162 12.07 -10.08 -0.23
N PHE A 163 11.14 -9.86 -1.19
CA PHE A 163 10.20 -10.90 -1.61
C PHE A 163 10.94 -12.09 -2.22
N LEU A 164 12.07 -11.84 -2.90
CA LEU A 164 12.86 -12.88 -3.55
C LEU A 164 13.46 -13.84 -2.51
N GLU A 165 14.08 -13.35 -1.44
CA GLU A 165 14.66 -14.21 -0.40
C GLU A 165 13.59 -15.09 0.26
N ILE A 166 12.40 -14.55 0.52
CA ILE A 166 11.27 -15.34 1.08
C ILE A 166 10.77 -16.36 0.05
N ALA A 167 10.60 -15.96 -1.20
CA ALA A 167 10.22 -16.88 -2.27
C ALA A 167 11.29 -17.96 -2.48
N THR A 168 12.57 -17.60 -2.40
CA THR A 168 13.72 -18.50 -2.61
C THR A 168 13.84 -19.48 -1.46
N ALA A 169 13.67 -19.03 -0.21
CA ALA A 169 13.66 -19.90 0.95
C ALA A 169 12.48 -20.90 0.89
N ARG A 170 11.30 -20.44 0.45
CA ARG A 170 10.16 -21.33 0.17
C ARG A 170 10.48 -22.31 -0.95
N ASN A 171 11.14 -21.85 -2.00
CA ASN A 171 11.51 -22.66 -3.15
C ASN A 171 12.63 -23.68 -2.86
N ASN A 172 13.57 -23.38 -1.98
CA ASN A 172 14.56 -24.35 -1.53
C ASN A 172 13.93 -25.47 -0.68
N LEU A 173 12.79 -25.19 -0.05
CA LEU A 173 11.99 -26.21 0.64
C LEU A 173 11.12 -27.02 -0.34
N THR A 174 10.77 -26.49 -1.52
CA THR A 174 9.84 -27.13 -2.48
C THR A 174 10.46 -27.61 -3.80
N GLY A 175 11.70 -27.20 -4.12
CA GLY A 175 12.50 -27.67 -5.26
C GLY A 175 12.37 -26.93 -6.60
N LEU A 176 11.92 -25.67 -6.64
CA LEU A 176 11.57 -24.96 -7.89
C LEU A 176 12.38 -23.65 -8.14
N PRO A 177 13.02 -23.40 -9.29
CA PRO A 177 13.73 -22.14 -9.58
C PRO A 177 12.86 -20.86 -9.62
N LEU A 178 13.46 -19.72 -9.26
CA LEU A 178 12.84 -18.38 -9.40
C LEU A 178 13.40 -17.64 -10.61
N VAL A 179 12.53 -16.88 -11.27
CA VAL A 179 12.92 -15.96 -12.35
C VAL A 179 13.03 -14.53 -11.80
N SER A 180 14.27 -14.07 -11.57
CA SER A 180 14.76 -12.68 -11.52
C SER A 180 14.15 -11.66 -10.54
N SER A 181 14.96 -11.11 -9.60
CA SER A 181 14.63 -9.88 -8.83
C SER A 181 15.25 -8.62 -9.45
N TYR A 182 14.47 -7.54 -9.52
CA TYR A 182 14.96 -6.23 -9.99
C TYR A 182 15.17 -5.18 -8.88
N MET A 183 14.97 -5.51 -7.59
CA MET A 183 15.38 -4.58 -6.52
C MET A 183 16.90 -4.44 -6.57
N THR A 184 17.38 -3.22 -6.77
CA THR A 184 18.82 -2.99 -6.88
C THR A 184 19.51 -3.32 -5.55
N SER A 185 20.71 -3.90 -5.64
CA SER A 185 21.50 -4.19 -4.43
C SER A 185 21.80 -2.92 -3.60
N VAL A 186 21.78 -1.75 -4.24
CA VAL A 186 21.94 -0.44 -3.58
C VAL A 186 20.72 -0.14 -2.71
N THR A 187 19.51 -0.25 -3.26
CA THR A 187 18.27 -0.02 -2.51
C THR A 187 18.17 -0.98 -1.31
N ARG A 188 18.44 -2.28 -1.54
CA ARG A 188 18.46 -3.29 -0.47
C ARG A 188 19.39 -2.91 0.68
N ASN A 189 20.61 -2.47 0.36
CA ASN A 189 21.62 -2.13 1.35
C ASN A 189 21.28 -0.83 2.11
N ILE A 190 20.65 0.14 1.46
CA ILE A 190 20.16 1.36 2.12
C ILE A 190 19.05 1.00 3.11
N PHE A 191 18.10 0.15 2.71
CA PHE A 191 17.01 -0.27 3.58
C PHE A 191 17.48 -1.01 4.82
N LEU A 192 18.37 -2.00 4.67
CA LEU A 192 18.93 -2.76 5.79
C LEU A 192 19.73 -1.89 6.77
N LYS A 193 20.34 -0.80 6.29
CA LYS A 193 21.14 0.12 7.12
C LYS A 193 20.32 1.22 7.79
N THR A 194 19.23 1.66 7.15
CA THR A 194 18.51 2.88 7.55
C THR A 194 17.30 2.56 8.43
N ILE A 195 16.70 1.38 8.30
CA ILE A 195 15.48 1.01 9.01
C ILE A 195 15.83 0.08 10.19
N GLN A 196 16.49 0.65 11.21
CA GLN A 196 16.37 0.09 12.55
C GLN A 196 14.94 0.33 13.04
N PHE A 197 14.12 -0.71 12.90
CA PHE A 197 12.81 -0.96 13.54
C PHE A 197 12.22 0.20 14.39
N ARG A 198 11.18 0.85 13.87
CA ARG A 198 9.99 1.21 14.66
C ARG A 198 8.81 0.39 14.17
N VAL A 199 8.92 -0.93 14.32
CA VAL A 199 7.76 -1.80 14.14
C VAL A 199 6.92 -1.69 15.41
N ALA A 200 5.70 -1.16 15.27
CA ALA A 200 4.67 -1.38 16.27
C ALA A 200 4.19 -2.84 16.12
N VAL A 201 4.91 -3.78 16.73
CA VAL A 201 4.39 -5.13 16.94
C VAL A 201 3.40 -5.05 18.10
N THR A 202 2.13 -4.85 17.80
CA THR A 202 1.05 -5.19 18.72
C THR A 202 0.07 -6.06 17.96
N LEU A 203 0.29 -7.37 18.02
CA LEU A 203 -0.70 -8.47 17.98
C LEU A 203 0.04 -9.79 17.65
N TYR A 204 0.88 -10.24 18.58
CA TYR A 204 1.25 -11.66 18.68
C TYR A 204 1.26 -12.03 20.16
N GLY A 205 0.06 -11.97 20.75
CA GLY A 205 -0.24 -12.59 22.03
C GLY A 205 -1.32 -13.63 21.79
N GLN A 206 -0.97 -14.90 21.95
CA GLN A 206 -1.84 -16.09 21.92
C GLN A 206 -2.06 -16.78 20.57
N ILE A 207 -1.03 -17.43 20.05
CA ILE A 207 -1.15 -18.84 19.63
C ILE A 207 0.14 -19.53 20.11
N ARG A 208 0.04 -20.32 21.18
CA ARG A 208 1.09 -21.25 21.59
C ARG A 208 1.00 -22.48 20.68
N LEU A 209 2.16 -22.98 20.25
CA LEU A 209 2.35 -24.32 19.68
C LEU A 209 1.79 -25.40 20.63
#